data_AF-A0AAJ1R923-F1
#
_entry.id   AF-A0AAJ1R923-F1
#
_cell.length_a   1.000
_cell.length_b   1.000
_cell.length_c   1.000
_cell.angle_alpha   90.00
_cell.angle_beta   90.00
_cell.angle_gamma   90.00
#
_symmetry.space_group_name_H-M   'P 1'
#
loop_
_entity.id
_entity.type
_entity.pdbx_description
1 polymer ?
#
loop_
_entity_poly.entity_id
_entity_poly.type
_entity_poly.pdbx_seq_one_letter_code
_entity_poly.pdbx_strand_id
1 'polypeptide(L)' 'FAGDFMGINDSWALFYRSPTTSLTAAQIEILFANFDIVRFCEREEDGLTSLGKIKHWHTFSVVAVKR' A
#
# COMPACT_ATOMS: atom_id res chain seq x y z
N PHE A 1 1.99 13.32 6.28
CA PHE A 1 1.24 12.22 5.66
C PHE A 1 1.26 11.04 6.62
N ALA A 2 0.11 10.42 6.87
CA ALA A 2 0.01 9.17 7.60
C ALA A 2 -1.10 8.37 6.92
N GLY A 3 -0.75 7.24 6.30
CA GLY A 3 -1.70 6.48 5.51
C GLY A 3 -1.07 5.25 4.86
N ASP A 4 -1.91 4.55 4.11
CA ASP A 4 -1.58 3.27 3.50
C ASP A 4 -1.64 3.34 1.97
N PHE A 5 -0.77 2.60 1.30
CA PHE A 5 -0.78 2.38 -0.14
C PHE A 5 -0.95 0.90 -0.45
N MET A 6 -1.67 0.60 -1.54
CA MET A 6 -1.80 -0.77 -2.05
C MET A 6 -0.52 -1.16 -2.79
N GLY A 7 0.01 -2.33 -2.49
CA GLY A 7 1.16 -2.91 -3.18
C GLY A 7 0.79 -3.66 -4.45
N ILE A 8 1.75 -3.83 -5.35
CA ILE A 8 1.51 -4.48 -6.67
C ILE A 8 1.09 -5.95 -6.57
N ASN A 9 1.49 -6.66 -5.51
CA ASN A 9 1.10 -8.05 -5.28
C ASN A 9 -0.30 -8.19 -4.67
N ASP A 10 -0.99 -7.08 -4.38
CA ASP A 10 -2.31 -7.16 -3.77
C ASP A 10 -3.28 -7.85 -4.73
N SER A 11 -4.07 -8.81 -4.22
CA SER A 11 -5.02 -9.55 -5.06
C SER A 11 -6.09 -8.66 -5.71
N TRP A 12 -6.28 -7.42 -5.25
CA TRP A 12 -7.16 -6.44 -5.89
C TRP A 12 -6.45 -5.49 -6.85
N ALA A 13 -5.12 -5.50 -6.91
CA ALA A 13 -4.33 -4.64 -7.81
C ALA A 13 -4.66 -4.87 -9.29
N LEU A 14 -5.13 -6.06 -9.65
CA LEU A 14 -5.51 -6.45 -11.02
C LEU A 14 -7.03 -6.46 -11.19
N PHE A 15 -7.59 -5.30 -11.54
CA PHE A 15 -8.96 -5.15 -12.07
C PHE A 15 -10.11 -5.55 -11.13
N TYR A 16 -9.94 -5.48 -9.81
CA TYR A 16 -11.06 -5.69 -8.90
C TYR A 16 -12.04 -4.50 -8.95
N ARG A 17 -13.11 -4.66 -9.73
CA ARG A 17 -14.24 -3.71 -9.95
C ARG A 17 -13.89 -2.38 -10.63
N SER A 18 -12.68 -1.85 -10.45
CA SER A 18 -12.18 -0.64 -11.12
C SER A 18 -10.65 -0.64 -11.11
N PRO A 19 -9.99 0.11 -12.01
CA PRO A 19 -8.54 0.28 -11.96
C PRO A 19 -8.10 0.88 -10.61
N THR A 20 -7.12 0.25 -9.98
CA THR A 20 -6.49 0.72 -8.75
C THR A 20 -5.06 1.17 -9.04
N THR A 21 -4.60 2.23 -8.37
CA THR A 21 -3.18 2.61 -8.39
C THR A 21 -2.43 1.82 -7.33
N SER A 22 -1.94 0.64 -7.69
CA SER A 22 -0.97 -0.10 -6.88
C SER A 22 0.44 0.42 -7.12
N LEU A 23 1.28 0.40 -6.09
CA LEU A 23 2.63 0.98 -6.12
C LEU A 23 3.67 -0.04 -5.64
N THR A 24 4.90 0.12 -6.11
CA THR A 24 6.08 -0.53 -5.53
C THR A 24 6.66 0.33 -4.40
N ALA A 25 7.46 -0.28 -3.52
CA ALA A 25 8.19 0.47 -2.49
C ALA A 25 9.01 1.64 -3.08
N ALA A 26 9.71 1.40 -4.19
CA ALA A 26 10.50 2.43 -4.87
C ALA A 26 9.64 3.59 -5.40
N GLN A 27 8.45 3.33 -5.93
CA GLN A 27 7.53 4.39 -6.35
C GLN A 27 7.03 5.22 -5.17
N ILE A 28 6.82 4.59 -4.01
CA ILE A 28 6.43 5.29 -2.78
C ILE A 28 7.60 6.15 -2.27
N GLU A 29 8.83 5.65 -2.28
CA GLU A 29 10.01 6.45 -1.92
C GLU A 29 10.15 7.70 -2.80
N ILE A 30 9.94 7.56 -4.11
CA ILE A 30 9.94 8.69 -5.05
C ILE A 30 8.81 9.68 -4.73
N LEU A 31 7.61 9.19 -4.40
CA LEU A 31 6.47 10.04 -4.03
C LEU A 31 6.79 10.89 -2.79
N PHE A 32 7.57 10.36 -1.86
CA PHE A 32 7.98 11.03 -0.63
C PHE A 32 9.37 11.67 -0.70
N ALA A 33 9.94 11.91 -1.88
CA ALA A 33 11.27 12.51 -2.03
C ALA A 33 11.46 13.85 -1.29
N ASN A 34 10.38 14.63 -1.12
CA ASN A 34 10.35 15.92 -0.42
C ASN A 34 9.83 15.84 1.03
N PHE A 35 9.78 14.63 1.59
CA PHE A 35 9.35 14.37 2.95
C PHE A 35 10.45 13.63 3.72
N ASP A 36 10.38 13.74 5.03
CA ASP A 36 11.13 12.87 5.93
C ASP A 36 10.23 11.73 6.37
N ILE A 37 10.57 10.51 5.95
CA ILE A 37 9.82 9.30 6.28
C ILE A 37 10.18 8.90 7.71
N VAL A 38 9.19 8.97 8.60
CA VAL A 38 9.30 8.58 10.02
C VAL A 38 9.07 7.08 10.18
N ARG A 39 8.17 6.51 9.38
CA ARG A 39 7.87 5.07 9.39
C ARG A 39 7.52 4.60 7.99
N PHE A 40 8.10 3.47 7.60
CA PHE A 40 7.75 2.73 6.40
C PHE A 40 7.60 1.26 6.78
N CYS A 41 6.41 0.68 6.59
CA CYS A 41 6.14 -0.70 6.95
C CYS A 41 5.37 -1.38 5.83
N GLU A 42 5.98 -2.39 5.24
CA GLU A 42 5.36 -3.28 4.27
C GLU A 42 4.71 -4.46 5.00
N ARG A 43 3.52 -4.87 4.55
CA ARG A 43 2.82 -6.08 4.99
C ARG A 43 2.33 -6.85 3.77
N GLU A 44 2.59 -8.15 3.78
CA GLU A 44 2.15 -9.11 2.78
C GLU A 44 1.53 -10.31 3.51
N GLU A 45 0.22 -10.44 3.45
CA GLU A 45 -0.52 -11.42 4.26
C GLU A 45 -1.85 -11.82 3.63
N ASP A 46 -2.27 -13.06 3.88
CA ASP A 46 -3.63 -13.50 3.58
C ASP A 46 -4.57 -13.15 4.74
N GLY A 47 -5.69 -12.52 4.44
CA GLY A 47 -6.66 -12.09 5.44
C GLY A 47 -8.10 -12.22 4.95
N LEU A 48 -9.02 -12.40 5.90
CA LEU A 48 -10.45 -12.38 5.59
C LEU A 48 -10.91 -10.95 5.32
N THR A 49 -11.58 -10.77 4.19
CA THR A 49 -12.37 -9.56 3.93
C THR A 49 -13.58 -9.51 4.86
N SER A 50 -14.19 -8.33 5.00
CA SER A 50 -15.43 -8.17 5.77
C SER A 50 -16.61 -9.00 5.22
N LEU A 51 -16.49 -9.54 4.01
CA LEU A 51 -17.46 -10.45 3.38
C LEU A 51 -17.09 -11.93 3.56
N GLY A 52 -16.08 -12.25 4.38
CA GLY A 52 -15.65 -13.62 4.68
C GLY A 52 -14.84 -14.30 3.58
N LYS A 53 -14.43 -13.57 2.53
CA LYS A 53 -13.56 -14.11 1.48
C LYS A 53 -12.09 -13.89 1.84
N ILE A 54 -11.25 -14.90 1.64
CA ILE A 54 -9.79 -14.75 1.75
C ILE A 54 -9.33 -13.81 0.64
N LYS A 55 -8.48 -12.86 1.02
CA LYS A 55 -7.82 -11.91 0.14
C LYS A 55 -6.35 -11.87 0.50
N HIS A 56 -5.51 -11.87 -0.53
CA HIS A 56 -4.11 -11.54 -0.39
C HIS A 56 -3.95 -10.01 -0.29
N TRP A 57 -3.45 -9.53 0.83
CA TRP A 57 -3.17 -8.13 1.12
C TRP A 57 -1.70 -7.85 0.91
N HIS A 58 -1.42 -6.82 0.12
CA HIS A 58 -0.09 -6.24 0.04
C HIS A 58 -0.24 -4.73 0.28
N THR A 59 0.33 -4.22 1.37
CA THR A 59 0.09 -2.84 1.82
C THR A 59 1.35 -2.21 2.38
N PHE A 60 1.55 -0.93 2.07
CA PHE A 60 2.61 -0.10 2.62
C PHE A 60 2.01 0.97 3.54
N SER A 61 2.30 0.89 4.84
CA SER A 61 1.95 1.93 5.81
C SER A 61 3.09 2.94 5.94
N VAL A 62 2.81 4.20 5.63
CA VAL A 62 3.80 5.28 5.62
C VAL A 62 3.37 6.42 6.54
N VAL A 63 4.31 6.85 7.39
CA VAL A 63 4.21 8.11 8.14
C VAL A 63 5.39 8.98 7.73
N ALA A 64 5.11 10.17 7.23
CA ALA A 64 6.12 11.10 6.73
C ALA A 64 5.76 12.55 7.05
N VAL A 65 6.75 13.37 7.35
CA VAL A 65 6.61 14.81 7.64
C VAL A 65 7.13 15.59 6.45
N LYS A 66 6.39 16.62 6.01
CA LYS A 66 6.85 17.46 4.90
C LYS A 66 8.01 18.32 5.38
N ARG A 67 9.06 18.41 4.58
CA ARG A 67 10.19 19.33 4.81
C ARG A 67 9.74 20.79 4.71
#